data_AF-A0AAV5ZIA1-F1
#
_entry.id   AF-A0AAV5ZIA1-F1
#
_cell.length_a   1.000
_cell.length_b   1.000
_cell.length_c   1.000
_cell.angle_alpha   90.00
_cell.angle_beta   90.00
_cell.angle_gamma   90.00
#
_symmetry.space_group_name_H-M   'P 1'
#
loop_
_entity.id
_entity.type
_entity.pdbx_description
1 polymer ?
#
loop_
_entity_poly.entity_id
_entity_poly.type
_entity_poly.pdbx_seq_one_letter_code
_entity_poly.pdbx_strand_id
1 'polypeptide(L)'
;MLPITADSLAQCPHCRAELHACRHCAHFDPSRRFECVQPIVERVADKRARNECTAFSLMVTVERDTSGGAVRPDDAKRSFGNLFKK
;
A
#
# COMPACT_ATOMS: atom_id res chain seq x y z
N MET A 1 -12.59 -18.42 -0.33
CA MET A 1 -12.08 -17.05 -0.53
C MET A 1 -11.58 -16.99 -1.96
N LEU A 2 -12.32 -16.34 -2.86
CA LEU A 2 -11.96 -16.31 -4.28
C LEU A 2 -10.70 -15.46 -4.45
N PRO A 3 -9.73 -15.91 -5.27
CA PRO A 3 -8.53 -15.12 -5.53
C PRO A 3 -8.98 -13.88 -6.29
N ILE A 4 -8.70 -12.71 -5.72
CA ILE A 4 -8.78 -11.46 -6.46
C ILE A 4 -7.71 -11.57 -7.54
N THR A 5 -8.09 -12.08 -8.72
CA THR A 5 -7.26 -11.95 -9.91
C THR A 5 -7.17 -10.46 -10.20
N ALA A 6 -5.95 -9.93 -10.19
CA ALA A 6 -5.64 -8.50 -10.26
C ALA A 6 -6.30 -7.76 -11.45
N ASP A 7 -6.76 -8.50 -12.47
CA ASP A 7 -7.32 -7.99 -13.72
C ASP A 7 -8.74 -7.40 -13.67
N SER A 8 -9.49 -7.43 -12.56
CA SER A 8 -10.90 -6.97 -12.59
C SER A 8 -11.42 -6.25 -11.35
N LEU A 9 -10.57 -5.49 -10.65
CA LEU A 9 -11.04 -4.52 -9.65
C LEU A 9 -10.86 -3.09 -10.17
N ALA A 10 -11.78 -2.66 -11.04
CA ALA A 10 -11.86 -1.26 -11.45
C ALA A 10 -12.11 -0.31 -10.26
N GLN A 11 -12.93 -0.78 -9.30
CA GLN A 11 -13.34 -0.08 -8.10
C GLN A 11 -13.28 -1.02 -6.89
N CYS A 12 -13.14 -0.44 -5.70
CA CYS A 12 -13.23 -1.19 -4.45
C CYS A 12 -14.66 -1.74 -4.24
N PRO A 13 -14.86 -3.04 -3.95
CA PRO A 13 -16.19 -3.61 -3.76
C PRO A 13 -16.91 -3.08 -2.52
N HIS A 14 -16.18 -2.55 -1.52
CA HIS A 14 -16.75 -2.09 -0.27
C HIS A 14 -17.17 -0.61 -0.32
N CYS A 15 -16.32 0.26 -0.87
CA CYS A 15 -16.54 1.71 -0.86
C CYS A 15 -16.67 2.35 -2.26
N ARG A 16 -16.55 1.55 -3.33
CA ARG A 16 -16.62 1.99 -4.74
C ARG A 16 -15.56 3.03 -5.14
N ALA A 17 -14.49 3.18 -4.36
CA ALA A 17 -13.37 4.03 -4.73
C ALA A 17 -12.67 3.49 -5.99
N GLU A 18 -12.26 4.39 -6.87
CA GLU A 18 -11.47 4.04 -8.07
C GLU A 18 -10.10 3.50 -7.66
N LEU A 19 -9.77 2.29 -8.10
CA LEU A 19 -8.48 1.68 -7.79
C LEU A 19 -7.39 2.13 -8.77
N HIS A 20 -7.75 2.45 -10.02
CA HIS A 20 -6.83 3.07 -10.99
C HIS A 20 -6.77 4.59 -10.79
N ALA A 21 -6.33 5.01 -9.60
CA ALA A 21 -6.17 6.41 -9.22
C ALA A 21 -4.75 6.67 -8.71
N CYS A 22 -4.23 7.90 -8.86
CA CYS A 22 -2.86 8.21 -8.42
C CYS A 22 -2.63 7.81 -6.96
N ARG A 23 -3.61 8.04 -6.07
CA ARG A 23 -3.48 7.71 -4.65
C ARG A 23 -3.31 6.21 -4.34
N HIS A 24 -3.68 5.34 -5.28
CA HIS A 24 -3.53 3.89 -5.17
C HIS A 24 -2.31 3.37 -5.97
N CYS A 25 -1.53 4.26 -6.57
CA CYS A 25 -0.36 3.90 -7.37
C CYS A 25 0.89 3.71 -6.48
N ALA A 26 1.69 2.69 -6.75
CA ALA A 26 2.98 2.44 -6.09
C ALA A 26 4.02 3.55 -6.35
N HIS A 27 3.80 4.39 -7.36
CA HIS A 27 4.69 5.50 -7.75
C HIS A 27 4.28 6.86 -7.20
N PHE A 28 3.20 6.92 -6.41
CA PHE A 28 2.71 8.17 -5.85
C PHE A 28 3.61 8.68 -4.73
N ASP A 29 4.11 9.90 -4.87
CA ASP A 29 4.92 10.58 -3.86
C ASP A 29 4.53 12.07 -3.82
N PRO A 30 3.85 12.54 -2.75
CA PRO A 30 3.41 13.93 -2.60
C PRO A 30 4.54 14.96 -2.67
N SER A 31 5.80 14.55 -2.45
CA SER A 31 6.96 15.45 -2.39
C SER A 31 7.57 15.72 -3.77
N ARG A 32 7.11 15.04 -4.82
CA ARG A 32 7.69 15.09 -6.17
C ARG A 32 6.87 15.96 -7.11
N ARG A 33 7.49 16.39 -8.21
CA ARG A 33 6.77 17.07 -9.30
C ARG A 33 5.62 16.19 -9.78
N PHE A 34 4.44 16.77 -9.88
CA PHE A 34 3.19 16.08 -10.22
C PHE A 34 2.81 14.92 -9.29
N GLU A 35 3.39 14.91 -8.09
CA GLU A 35 3.12 13.94 -7.04
C GLU A 35 3.43 12.49 -7.49
N CYS A 36 4.44 12.31 -8.37
CA CYS A 36 4.83 11.04 -8.96
C CYS A 36 6.36 10.88 -9.03
N VAL A 37 6.87 9.67 -8.77
CA VAL A 37 8.29 9.37 -8.94
C VAL A 37 8.68 9.07 -10.40
N GLN A 38 7.71 8.68 -11.23
CA GLN A 38 7.90 8.44 -12.67
C GLN A 38 7.77 9.74 -13.46
N PRO A 39 8.51 9.91 -14.57
CA PRO A 39 8.33 11.05 -15.46
C PRO A 39 6.98 10.92 -16.19
N ILE A 40 5.99 11.72 -15.80
CA ILE A 40 4.69 11.79 -16.47
C ILE A 40 4.56 13.09 -17.27
N VAL A 41 3.85 13.01 -18.39
CA VAL A 41 3.71 14.13 -19.35
C VAL A 41 2.87 15.26 -18.77
N GLU A 42 1.78 14.92 -18.09
CA GLU A 42 0.81 15.87 -17.55
C GLU A 42 0.48 15.57 -16.09
N ARG A 43 0.17 16.63 -15.33
CA ARG A 43 -0.31 16.51 -13.96
C ARG A 43 -1.77 16.03 -13.93
N VAL A 44 -2.01 14.90 -13.30
CA VAL A 44 -3.37 14.49 -12.92
C VAL A 44 -3.88 15.41 -11.80
N ALA A 45 -4.95 16.17 -12.02
CA ALA A 45 -5.47 17.13 -11.04
C ALA A 45 -6.16 16.44 -9.85
N ASP A 46 -7.10 15.54 -10.14
CA ASP A 46 -7.77 14.74 -9.12
C ASP A 46 -7.04 13.41 -8.89
N LYS A 47 -6.35 13.30 -7.76
CA LYS A 47 -5.55 12.11 -7.40
C LYS A 47 -6.40 10.93 -6.93
N ARG A 48 -7.69 11.12 -6.65
CA ARG A 48 -8.63 10.09 -6.20
C ARG A 48 -9.51 9.56 -7.34
N ALA A 49 -9.69 10.33 -8.40
CA ALA A 49 -10.44 9.89 -9.58
C ALA A 49 -9.67 8.87 -10.42
N ARG A 50 -10.42 8.06 -11.16
CA ARG A 50 -9.89 7.19 -12.21
C ARG A 50 -9.13 8.02 -13.24
N ASN A 51 -7.97 7.54 -13.65
CA ASN A 51 -7.17 8.15 -14.71
C ASN A 51 -6.61 7.08 -15.66
N GLU A 52 -6.06 7.54 -16.78
CA GLU A 52 -5.52 6.69 -17.85
C GLU A 52 -3.98 6.67 -17.83
N CYS A 53 -3.36 6.91 -16.66
CA CYS A 53 -1.91 6.93 -16.53
C CYS A 53 -1.34 5.55 -16.93
N THR A 54 -0.53 5.53 -17.99
CA THR A 54 0.09 4.31 -18.53
C THR A 54 1.22 3.77 -17.66
N ALA A 55 1.83 4.65 -16.84
CA ALA A 55 2.82 4.27 -15.83
C ALA A 55 2.18 3.82 -14.50
N PHE A 56 0.87 3.59 -14.45
CA PHE A 56 0.20 3.15 -13.24
C PHE A 56 0.61 1.73 -12.84
N SER A 57 0.88 1.55 -11.55
CA SER A 57 1.10 0.24 -10.92
C SER A 57 0.37 0.22 -9.59
N LEU A 58 -0.53 -0.74 -9.37
CA LEU A 58 -1.34 -0.80 -8.17
C LEU A 58 -0.45 -1.09 -6.94
N MET A 59 -0.58 -0.25 -5.91
CA MET A 59 0.05 -0.53 -4.62
C MET A 59 -0.67 -1.69 -3.94
N VAL A 60 0.07 -2.76 -3.65
CA VAL A 60 -0.43 -3.91 -2.90
C VAL A 60 0.31 -3.98 -1.57
N THR A 61 -0.42 -3.79 -0.47
CA THR A 61 0.09 -4.02 0.88
C THR A 61 -0.44 -5.34 1.38
N VAL A 62 0.46 -6.26 1.71
CA VAL A 62 0.10 -7.54 2.34
C VAL A 62 0.42 -7.43 3.82
N GLU A 63 -0.60 -7.43 4.66
CA GLU A 63 -0.41 -7.58 6.09
C GLU A 63 -0.01 -9.03 6.39
N ARG A 64 1.09 -9.20 7.10
CA ARG A 64 1.53 -10.53 7.54
C ARG A 64 0.87 -10.81 8.88
N ASP A 65 -0.02 -11.80 8.93
CA ASP A 65 -0.59 -12.28 10.18
C ASP A 65 0.54 -12.72 11.13
N THR A 66 0.77 -11.95 12.19
CA THR A 66 1.71 -12.27 13.28
C THR A 66 1.03 -13.05 14.41
N SER A 67 -0.13 -13.66 14.16
CA SER A 67 -0.88 -14.50 15.10
C SER A 67 -0.17 -15.82 15.48
N GLY A 68 1.06 -16.02 15.01
CA GLY A 68 1.95 -17.09 15.44
C GLY A 68 2.48 -16.89 16.87
N GLY A 69 1.67 -17.27 17.86
CA GLY A 69 2.06 -17.47 19.25
C GLY A 69 1.94 -16.20 20.09
N ALA A 70 1.06 -16.23 21.09
CA ALA A 70 1.01 -15.21 22.13
C ALA A 70 2.35 -15.22 22.89
N VAL A 71 3.31 -14.38 22.48
CA VAL A 71 4.47 -14.05 23.31
C VAL A 71 3.90 -13.41 24.56
N ARG A 72 4.07 -14.09 25.70
CA ARG A 72 3.64 -13.51 26.98
C ARG A 72 4.36 -12.17 27.14
N PRO A 73 3.69 -11.11 27.63
CA PRO A 73 4.31 -9.80 27.81
C PRO A 73 5.63 -9.85 28.60
N ASP A 74 5.80 -10.83 29.49
CA ASP A 74 7.02 -11.07 30.25
C ASP A 74 8.19 -11.58 29.38
N ASP A 75 7.92 -12.50 28.45
CA ASP A 75 8.92 -13.02 27.50
C ASP A 75 9.41 -11.94 26.53
N ALA A 76 8.54 -11.01 26.13
CA ALA A 76 8.92 -9.87 25.31
C ALA A 76 9.89 -8.93 26.06
N LYS A 77 9.61 -8.62 27.33
CA LYS A 77 10.47 -7.76 28.17
C LYS A 77 11.83 -8.41 28.44
N ARG A 78 11.84 -9.72 28.74
CA ARG A 78 13.07 -10.46 28.99
C ARG A 78 13.94 -10.56 27.74
N SER A 79 13.35 -10.89 26.60
CA SER A 79 14.04 -10.97 25.30
C SER A 79 14.66 -9.63 24.92
N PHE A 80 13.90 -8.54 25.04
CA PHE A 80 14.42 -7.19 24.79
C PHE A 80 15.59 -6.84 25.72
N GLY A 81 15.47 -7.12 27.02
CA GLY A 81 16.54 -6.85 27.99
C GLY A 81 17.83 -7.64 27.71
N ASN A 82 17.76 -8.80 27.06
CA ASN A 82 18.95 -9.59 26.73
C ASN A 82 19.71 -9.06 25.50
N LEU A 83 19.07 -8.30 24.62
CA LEU A 83 19.72 -7.69 23.45
C LEU A 83 20.73 -6.60 23.82
N PHE A 84 20.56 -5.97 24.98
CA PHE A 84 21.39 -4.86 25.44
C PHE A 84 22.37 -5.25 26.55
N LYS A 85 22.48 -6.54 26.88
CA LYS A 85 23.45 -7.03 27.87
C LYS A 85 24.77 -7.35 27.16
N LYS A 86 25.82 -6.63 27.55
CA LYS A 86 27.23 -6.90 27.23
C LYS A 86 27.86 -7.70 28.35
#